data_AF-A0A1C4U0I6-F1
#
_entry.id   AF-A0A1C4U0I6-F1
#
_cell.length_a   1.000
_cell.length_b   1.000
_cell.length_c   1.000
_cell.angle_alpha   90.00
_cell.angle_beta   90.00
_cell.angle_gamma   90.00
#
_symmetry.space_group_name_H-M   'P 1'
#
loop_
_entity.id
_entity.type
_entity.pdbx_description
1 polymer ?
#
loop_
_entity_poly.entity_id
_entity_poly.type
_entity_poly.pdbx_seq_one_letter_code
_entity_poly.pdbx_strand_id
1 'polypeptide(L)'
;MITDAHPRPIYNLTGQPWRARVQVYDAPFSLKKADSFTLHINSQPQYIRGQDAQPLFDDTKQYWYPELPNHGVKLPAAGVKIKVLEQNGTTMKVKFS
;
A
#
# COMPACT_ATOMS: atom_id res chain seq x y z
N MET A 1 13.14 -2.30 2.78
CA MET A 1 11.87 -2.53 3.49
C MET A 1 11.03 -1.26 3.35
N ILE A 2 9.75 -1.35 3.00
CA ILE A 2 8.88 -0.19 2.74
C ILE A 2 7.62 -0.36 3.59
N THR A 3 7.13 0.71 4.21
CA THR A 3 5.83 0.70 4.89
C THR A 3 4.74 1.00 3.88
N ASP A 4 3.82 0.06 3.70
CA ASP A 4 2.79 0.09 2.68
C ASP A 4 1.51 0.77 3.18
N ALA A 5 1.02 1.81 2.49
CA ALA A 5 -0.25 2.45 2.83
C ALA A 5 -1.46 1.51 2.71
N HIS A 6 -1.35 0.44 1.92
CA HIS A 6 -2.37 -0.58 1.68
C HIS A 6 -1.83 -1.99 1.99
N PRO A 7 -1.49 -2.27 3.27
CA PRO A 7 -0.67 -3.43 3.63
C PRO A 7 -1.37 -4.79 3.45
N ARG A 8 -2.67 -4.80 3.13
CA ARG A 8 -3.46 -6.03 3.02
C ARG A 8 -3.05 -6.79 1.74
N PRO A 9 -2.71 -8.08 1.84
CA PRO A 9 -2.32 -8.86 0.67
C PRO A 9 -3.35 -8.83 -0.46
N ILE A 10 -2.86 -8.60 -1.67
CA ILE A 10 -3.63 -8.65 -2.91
C ILE A 10 -3.56 -10.07 -3.46
N TYR A 11 -4.72 -10.69 -3.64
CA TYR A 11 -4.86 -12.02 -4.23
C TYR A 11 -5.34 -11.93 -5.67
N ASN A 12 -4.88 -12.87 -6.50
CA ASN A 12 -5.38 -13.04 -7.86
C ASN A 12 -6.70 -13.85 -7.86
N LEU A 13 -7.33 -13.99 -9.03
CA LEU A 13 -8.56 -14.78 -9.20
C LEU A 13 -8.34 -16.29 -8.98
N THR A 14 -7.10 -16.77 -8.90
CA THR A 14 -6.78 -18.17 -8.53
C THR A 14 -6.63 -18.35 -7.02
N GLY A 15 -6.85 -17.30 -6.21
CA GLY A 15 -6.71 -17.33 -4.75
C GLY A 15 -5.27 -17.30 -4.24
N GLN A 16 -4.28 -17.12 -5.13
CA GLN A 16 -2.87 -17.01 -4.76
C GLN A 16 -2.47 -15.54 -4.58
N PRO A 17 -1.59 -15.21 -3.63
CA PRO A 17 -1.10 -13.85 -3.46
C PRO A 17 -0.26 -13.44 -4.66
N TRP A 18 -0.37 -12.19 -5.08
CA TRP A 18 0.55 -11.65 -6.07
C TRP A 18 1.99 -11.55 -5.54
N ARG A 19 2.97 -11.57 -6.44
CA ARG A 19 4.39 -11.34 -6.12
C ARG A 19 4.63 -9.98 -5.48
N ALA A 20 5.72 -9.85 -4.71
CA ALA A 20 6.10 -8.65 -3.96
C ALA A 20 5.90 -7.32 -4.70
N ARG A 21 6.35 -7.21 -5.96
CA ARG A 21 6.25 -5.98 -6.77
C ARG A 21 4.81 -5.50 -6.96
N VAL A 22 3.86 -6.42 -7.03
CA VAL A 22 2.43 -6.11 -7.18
C VAL A 22 1.79 -5.85 -5.81
N GLN A 23 2.37 -6.36 -4.72
CA GLN A 23 1.86 -6.07 -3.38
C GLN A 23 2.17 -4.62 -2.98
N VAL A 24 3.36 -4.13 -3.30
CA VAL A 24 3.85 -2.82 -2.82
C VAL A 24 3.67 -1.68 -3.84
N TYR A 25 2.88 -1.87 -4.89
CA TYR A 25 2.78 -0.89 -5.98
C TYR A 25 2.06 0.40 -5.53
N ASP A 26 1.13 0.28 -4.58
CA ASP A 26 0.33 1.34 -3.98
C ASP A 26 0.78 1.66 -2.54
N ALA A 27 2.03 1.34 -2.23
CA ALA A 27 2.67 1.66 -0.95
C ALA A 27 2.71 3.15 -0.57
N PRO A 28 2.84 4.12 -1.49
CA PRO A 28 2.95 5.53 -1.10
C PRO A 28 1.68 6.09 -0.44
N PHE A 29 1.85 6.73 0.72
CA PHE A 29 0.82 7.57 1.32
C PHE A 29 0.63 8.84 0.49
N SER A 30 -0.59 9.10 0.03
CA SER A 30 -0.87 10.25 -0.83
C SER A 30 -2.32 10.70 -0.77
N LEU A 31 -2.61 11.83 -1.43
CA LEU A 31 -3.97 12.31 -1.68
C LEU A 31 -4.54 11.80 -3.01
N LYS A 32 -3.79 10.96 -3.73
CA LYS A 32 -4.16 10.43 -5.04
C LYS A 32 -4.55 8.96 -4.91
N LYS A 33 -5.57 8.57 -5.69
CA LYS A 33 -5.95 7.18 -5.84
C LYS A 33 -4.81 6.41 -6.52
N ALA A 34 -4.57 5.17 -6.11
CA ALA A 34 -3.62 4.31 -6.80
C ALA A 34 -4.12 3.98 -8.21
N ASP A 35 -3.18 3.76 -9.14
CA ASP A 35 -3.53 3.37 -10.50
C ASP A 35 -4.15 1.97 -10.53
N SER A 36 -5.09 1.77 -11.45
CA SER A 36 -5.63 0.46 -11.74
C SER A 36 -4.97 -0.12 -12.99
N PHE A 37 -4.77 -1.42 -13.02
CA PHE A 37 -4.14 -2.09 -14.16
C PHE A 37 -4.59 -3.55 -14.27
N THR A 38 -4.29 -4.17 -15.39
CA THR A 38 -4.62 -5.58 -15.66
C THR A 38 -3.35 -6.37 -15.87
N LEU A 39 -3.17 -7.46 -15.11
CA LEU A 39 -2.14 -8.46 -15.35
C LEU A 39 -2.75 -9.71 -15.97
N HIS A 40 -1.95 -10.54 -16.62
CA HIS A 40 -2.43 -11.81 -17.19
C HIS A 40 -1.73 -12.98 -16.52
N ILE A 41 -2.50 -14.02 -16.19
CA ILE A 41 -1.99 -15.33 -15.76
C ILE A 41 -2.56 -16.35 -16.74
N ASN A 42 -1.70 -17.10 -17.43
CA ASN A 42 -2.13 -18.10 -18.43
C ASN A 42 -3.17 -17.54 -19.43
N SER A 43 -2.91 -16.33 -19.94
CA SER A 43 -3.80 -15.57 -20.84
C SER A 43 -5.14 -15.10 -20.22
N GLN A 44 -5.41 -15.37 -18.95
CA GLN A 44 -6.58 -14.85 -18.26
C GLN A 44 -6.30 -13.44 -17.70
N PRO A 45 -7.08 -12.41 -18.07
CA PRO A 45 -6.92 -11.07 -17.51
C PRO A 45 -7.34 -11.04 -16.03
N GLN A 46 -6.55 -10.34 -15.23
CA GLN A 46 -6.69 -10.17 -13.79
C GLN A 46 -6.67 -8.69 -13.49
N TYR A 47 -7.85 -8.09 -13.29
CA TYR A 47 -7.97 -6.67 -13.02
C TYR A 47 -7.63 -6.37 -11.55
N ILE A 48 -6.68 -5.46 -11.34
CA ILE A 48 -6.29 -4.96 -10.02
C ILE A 48 -6.80 -3.53 -9.91
N ARG A 49 -7.78 -3.35 -9.02
CA ARG A 49 -8.37 -2.04 -8.75
C ARG A 49 -7.48 -1.27 -7.79
N GLY A 50 -7.06 -0.09 -8.22
CA GLY A 50 -6.38 0.88 -7.38
C GLY A 50 -7.20 1.21 -6.13
N GLN A 51 -6.56 1.14 -4.96
CA GLN A 51 -7.15 1.51 -3.69
C GLN A 51 -7.34 3.04 -3.61
N ASP A 52 -8.23 3.48 -2.73
CA ASP A 52 -8.46 4.91 -2.48
C ASP A 52 -7.22 5.56 -1.85
N ALA A 53 -7.15 6.89 -1.90
CA ALA A 53 -6.03 7.61 -1.35
C ALA A 53 -5.92 7.37 0.18
N GLN A 54 -4.73 6.99 0.65
CA GLN A 54 -4.43 6.86 2.07
C GLN A 54 -3.37 7.90 2.47
N PRO A 55 -3.78 9.06 3.04
CA PRO A 55 -2.85 10.13 3.36
C PRO A 55 -2.20 10.00 4.74
N LEU A 56 -2.64 9.06 5.58
CA LEU A 56 -2.22 8.95 6.98
C LEU A 56 -1.43 7.66 7.21
N PHE A 57 -0.19 7.83 7.61
CA PHE A 57 0.55 6.81 8.35
C PHE A 57 0.25 6.96 9.84
N ASP A 58 -0.05 5.84 10.50
CA ASP A 58 -0.31 5.75 11.94
C ASP A 58 0.31 4.47 12.47
N ASP A 59 1.43 4.57 13.18
CA ASP A 59 2.25 3.42 13.56
C ASP A 59 1.59 2.42 14.53
N THR A 60 0.41 2.76 15.04
CA THR A 60 -0.46 1.89 15.84
C THR A 60 -1.30 0.94 15.00
N LYS A 61 -1.29 1.11 13.66
CA LYS A 61 -2.01 0.26 12.70
C LYS A 61 -1.19 -0.92 12.24
N GLN A 62 -1.88 -1.90 11.66
CA GLN A 62 -1.26 -3.11 11.13
C GLN A 62 -0.67 -2.86 9.73
N TYR A 63 0.65 -2.98 9.61
CA TYR A 63 1.40 -2.89 8.34
C TYR A 63 2.15 -4.18 7.97
N TRP A 64 1.91 -5.25 8.72
CA TRP A 64 2.54 -6.54 8.52
C TRP A 64 1.49 -7.65 8.60
N TYR A 65 1.65 -8.62 7.72
CA TYR A 65 0.74 -9.76 7.56
C TYR A 65 1.57 -11.05 7.54
N PRO A 66 1.21 -12.06 8.35
CA PRO A 66 1.96 -13.32 8.44
C PRO A 66 1.95 -14.12 7.14
N GLU A 67 0.97 -13.91 6.27
CA GLU A 67 0.84 -14.56 4.96
C GLU A 67 1.98 -14.16 4.01
N LEU A 68 2.49 -12.93 4.14
CA LEU A 68 3.55 -12.37 3.31
C LEU A 68 4.59 -11.66 4.20
N PRO A 69 5.38 -12.43 4.98
CA PRO A 69 6.21 -11.89 6.06
C PRO A 69 7.32 -10.96 5.57
N ASN A 70 7.68 -11.07 4.28
CA ASN A 70 8.73 -10.27 3.63
C ASN A 70 8.20 -8.97 3.00
N HIS A 71 6.88 -8.73 3.02
CA HIS A 71 6.25 -7.61 2.28
C HIS A 71 5.67 -6.51 3.19
N GLY A 72 5.72 -6.67 4.50
CA GLY A 72 5.20 -5.69 5.46
C GLY A 72 6.23 -5.30 6.51
N VAL A 73 5.91 -4.28 7.30
CA VAL A 73 6.77 -3.75 8.38
C VAL A 73 6.07 -3.90 9.73
N LYS A 74 6.77 -4.50 10.71
CA LYS A 74 6.34 -4.50 12.11
C LYS A 74 6.71 -3.16 12.73
N LEU A 75 5.73 -2.47 13.29
CA LEU A 75 5.91 -1.16 13.88
C LEU A 75 5.84 -1.22 15.41
N PRO A 76 6.51 -0.28 16.11
CA PRO A 76 6.57 -0.27 17.57
C PRO A 76 5.30 0.26 18.25
N ALA A 77 4.33 0.81 17.49
CA ALA A 77 3.12 1.44 18.01
C ALA A 77 3.40 2.55 19.04
N ALA A 78 4.32 3.46 18.70
CA ALA A 78 4.72 4.58 19.55
C ALA A 78 3.75 5.78 19.50
N GLY A 79 2.68 5.70 18.70
CA GLY A 79 1.70 6.76 18.52
C GLY A 79 2.06 7.76 17.43
N VAL A 80 3.12 7.49 16.64
CA VAL A 80 3.61 8.37 15.58
C VAL A 80 2.63 8.40 14.42
N LYS A 81 2.25 9.60 14.01
CA LYS A 81 1.38 9.85 12.86
C LYS A 81 2.03 10.81 11.89
N ILE A 82 1.96 10.44 10.61
CA ILE A 82 2.47 11.26 9.51
C ILE A 82 1.35 11.43 8.51
N LYS A 83 0.87 12.65 8.32
CA LYS A 83 -0.26 12.95 7.45
C LYS A 83 0.15 13.84 6.29
N VAL A 84 -0.13 13.39 5.06
CA VAL A 84 -0.06 14.22 3.86
C VAL A 84 -1.20 15.24 3.90
N LEU A 85 -0.85 16.53 3.88
CA LEU A 85 -1.82 17.63 3.92
C LEU A 85 -2.07 18.21 2.53
N GLU A 86 -1.00 18.40 1.75
CA GLU A 86 -1.05 19.03 0.43
C GLU A 86 -0.04 18.34 -0.49
N GLN A 87 -0.37 18.22 -1.78
CA GLN A 87 0.52 17.65 -2.80
C GLN A 87 0.38 18.45 -4.11
N ASN A 88 1.47 19.10 -4.53
CA ASN A 88 1.53 19.94 -5.73
C ASN A 88 2.71 19.52 -6.60
N GLY A 89 2.42 18.77 -7.67
CA GLY A 89 3.45 18.23 -8.56
C GLY A 89 4.46 17.35 -7.82
N THR A 90 5.71 17.81 -7.75
CA THR A 90 6.83 17.16 -7.08
C THR A 90 7.02 17.58 -5.61
N THR A 91 6.13 18.45 -5.10
CA THR A 91 6.21 18.96 -3.72
C THR A 91 5.06 18.44 -2.86
N MET A 92 5.33 18.24 -1.57
CA MET A 92 4.36 17.72 -0.60
C MET A 92 4.54 18.40 0.75
N LYS A 93 3.41 18.68 1.42
CA LYS A 93 3.38 19.16 2.81
C LYS A 93 2.88 18.04 3.71
N VAL A 94 3.64 17.80 4.78
CA VAL A 94 3.40 16.69 5.70
C VAL A 94 3.35 17.20 7.13
N LYS A 95 2.43 16.68 7.93
CA LYS A 95 2.34 16.94 9.37
C LYS A 95 2.78 15.72 10.15
N PHE A 96 3.64 15.94 11.14
CA PHE A 96 4.06 14.96 12.14
C PHE A 96 3.33 15.24 13.45
N SER A 97 2.90 14.18 14.14
CA SER A 97 2.30 14.25 15.47
C SER A 97 2.51 12.95 16.23
#